data_AF-A0A0M8UAV5-F1
#
_entry.id   AF-A0A0M8UAV5-F1
#
_cell.length_a   1.000
_cell.length_b   1.000
_cell.length_c   1.000
_cell.angle_alpha   90.00
_cell.angle_beta   90.00
_cell.angle_gamma   90.00
#
_symmetry.space_group_name_H-M   'P 1'
#
loop_
_entity.id
_entity.type
_entity.pdbx_description
1 polymer ?
#
loop_
_entity_poly.entity_id
_entity_poly.type
_entity_poly.pdbx_seq_one_letter_code
_entity_poly.pdbx_strand_id
1 'polypeptide(L)'
;PPPPPRPYDALLAFSPAPAALSSALPVVRRGGAVVLADWGPAERCTVPSVLGGGPAPGDLDAVVESAGLRPDGSGRVFCPFGYADVDSAVRGLLSTGLYDGTSDAALAEKELAEALHPFERPDGTVWLPNIFRYVIARVA
;
A
#
# COMPACT_ATOMS: atom_id res chain seq x y z
N PRO A 1 11.32 36.62 -3.96
CA PRO A 1 11.64 35.53 -4.91
C PRO A 1 10.33 35.02 -5.53
N PRO A 2 10.28 34.65 -6.82
CA PRO A 2 9.11 33.98 -7.37
C PRO A 2 8.89 32.65 -6.61
N PRO A 3 7.64 32.18 -6.46
CA PRO A 3 7.39 30.88 -5.89
C PRO A 3 8.12 29.81 -6.72
N PRO A 4 8.63 28.74 -6.08
CA PRO A 4 9.26 27.66 -6.80
C PRO A 4 8.28 27.08 -7.83
N PRO A 5 8.79 26.61 -8.99
CA PRO A 5 7.94 26.00 -10.00
C PRO A 5 7.18 24.82 -9.40
N ARG A 6 5.93 24.65 -9.84
CA ARG A 6 5.08 23.51 -9.48
C ARG A 6 4.94 22.58 -10.69
N PRO A 7 5.96 21.77 -11.01
CA PRO A 7 6.04 21.06 -12.29
C PRO A 7 5.08 19.87 -12.40
N TYR A 8 4.47 19.41 -11.30
CA TYR A 8 3.69 18.18 -11.30
C TYR A 8 2.19 18.43 -11.43
N ASP A 9 1.57 17.76 -12.40
CA ASP A 9 0.11 17.66 -12.57
C ASP A 9 -0.55 16.73 -11.55
N ALA A 10 0.21 15.75 -11.06
CA ALA A 10 -0.28 14.72 -10.16
C ALA A 10 0.77 14.28 -9.14
N LEU A 11 0.30 13.88 -7.96
CA LEU A 11 1.05 13.18 -6.93
C LEU A 11 0.31 11.88 -6.59
N LEU A 12 1.05 10.77 -6.61
CA LEU A 12 0.55 9.44 -6.27
C LEU A 12 1.34 8.93 -5.07
N ALA A 13 0.67 8.45 -4.03
CA ALA A 13 1.34 7.90 -2.87
C ALA A 13 0.55 6.74 -2.27
N PHE A 14 1.27 5.71 -1.82
CA PHE A 14 0.72 4.57 -1.10
C PHE A 14 1.21 4.62 0.34
N SER A 15 0.29 4.63 1.30
CA SER A 15 0.52 4.77 2.75
C SER A 15 1.57 5.85 3.09
N PRO A 16 1.47 7.10 2.57
CA PRO A 16 2.50 8.11 2.80
C PRO A 16 2.56 8.54 4.26
N ALA A 17 3.77 8.67 4.79
CA ALA A 17 3.98 9.39 6.04
C ALA A 17 3.53 10.86 5.89
N PRO A 18 2.88 11.46 6.90
CA PRO A 18 2.40 12.85 6.83
C PRO A 18 3.48 13.87 6.44
N ALA A 19 4.70 13.70 6.96
CA ALA A 19 5.83 14.58 6.64
C ALA A 19 6.27 14.48 5.17
N ALA A 20 6.23 13.29 4.58
CA ALA A 20 6.57 13.07 3.19
C ALA A 20 5.53 13.70 2.26
N LEU A 21 4.24 13.53 2.59
CA LEU A 21 3.15 14.18 1.87
C LEU A 21 3.27 15.71 1.94
N SER A 22 3.46 16.26 3.14
CA SER A 22 3.64 17.70 3.35
C SER A 22 4.80 18.29 2.53
N SER A 23 5.90 17.56 2.43
CA SER A 23 7.08 17.98 1.65
C SER A 23 6.88 17.91 0.14
N ALA A 24 6.01 17.01 -0.34
CA ALA A 24 5.78 16.78 -1.76
C ALA A 24 4.64 17.63 -2.35
N LEU A 25 3.64 18.04 -1.55
CA LEU A 25 2.53 18.87 -2.02
C LEU A 25 2.94 20.23 -2.65
N PRO A 26 3.96 20.96 -2.16
CA PRO A 26 4.32 22.27 -2.70
C PRO A 26 4.74 22.27 -4.17
N VAL A 27 5.21 21.14 -4.71
CA VAL A 27 5.63 21.01 -6.12
C VAL A 27 4.50 20.57 -7.06
N VAL A 28 3.31 20.30 -6.52
CA VAL A 28 2.10 19.96 -7.29
C VAL A 28 1.34 21.25 -7.62
N ARG A 29 1.00 21.43 -8.90
CA ARG A 29 0.30 22.65 -9.34
C ARG A 29 -1.08 22.76 -8.69
N ARG A 30 -1.60 23.99 -8.60
CA ARG A 30 -3.00 24.22 -8.20
C ARG A 30 -3.95 23.47 -9.14
N GLY A 31 -4.97 22.82 -8.58
CA GLY A 31 -5.86 21.91 -9.30
C GLY A 31 -5.23 20.57 -9.71
N GLY A 32 -3.95 20.34 -9.41
CA GLY A 32 -3.28 19.06 -9.62
C GLY A 32 -3.91 17.95 -8.79
N ALA A 33 -3.88 16.72 -9.32
CA ALA A 33 -4.44 15.55 -8.66
C ALA A 33 -3.54 15.05 -7.54
N VAL A 34 -4.12 14.68 -6.41
CA VAL A 34 -3.44 13.95 -5.35
C VAL A 34 -4.21 12.65 -5.15
N VAL A 35 -3.57 11.52 -5.44
CA VAL A 35 -4.15 10.19 -5.23
C VAL A 35 -3.40 9.53 -4.10
N LEU A 36 -4.10 9.29 -3.00
CA LEU A 36 -3.58 8.58 -1.85
C LEU A 36 -4.23 7.21 -1.81
N ALA A 37 -3.44 6.16 -1.61
CA ALA A 37 -3.92 4.81 -1.46
C ALA A 37 -3.38 4.19 -0.16
N ASP A 38 -4.10 3.23 0.39
CA ASP A 38 -3.68 2.46 1.54
C ASP A 38 -4.33 1.07 1.49
N TRP A 39 -3.91 0.20 2.41
CA TRP A 39 -4.56 -1.07 2.67
C TRP A 39 -6.06 -0.86 2.95
N GLY A 40 -6.88 -1.77 2.44
CA GLY A 40 -8.28 -1.87 2.81
C GLY A 40 -8.45 -2.65 4.12
N PRO A 41 -9.69 -2.94 4.52
CA PRO A 41 -9.96 -3.63 5.79
C PRO A 41 -9.18 -4.94 5.90
N ALA A 42 -8.53 -5.17 7.05
CA ALA A 42 -7.62 -6.29 7.25
C ALA A 42 -8.33 -7.64 7.06
N GLU A 43 -9.59 -7.76 7.44
CA GLU A 43 -10.41 -8.96 7.26
C GLU A 43 -10.72 -9.29 5.79
N ARG A 44 -10.37 -8.39 4.86
CA ARG A 44 -10.50 -8.57 3.41
C ARG A 44 -9.15 -8.67 2.70
N CYS A 45 -8.05 -8.67 3.45
CA CYS A 45 -6.69 -8.79 2.92
C CYS A 45 -6.00 -10.01 3.53
N THR A 46 -5.30 -10.77 2.70
CA THR A 46 -4.61 -11.99 3.13
C THR A 46 -3.16 -11.70 3.53
N VAL A 47 -2.51 -10.74 2.87
CA VAL A 47 -1.10 -10.41 3.13
C VAL A 47 -0.84 -9.96 4.58
N PRO A 48 -1.61 -9.03 5.18
CA PRO A 48 -1.43 -8.66 6.59
C PRO A 48 -1.56 -9.85 7.55
N SER A 49 -2.44 -10.81 7.24
CA SER A 49 -2.59 -12.03 8.06
C SER A 49 -1.42 -13.00 7.89
N VAL A 50 -0.93 -13.19 6.65
CA VAL A 50 0.23 -14.05 6.36
C VAL A 50 1.50 -13.55 7.03
N LEU A 51 1.69 -12.24 7.11
CA LEU A 51 2.87 -11.62 7.70
C LEU A 51 2.87 -11.62 9.24
N GLY A 52 1.82 -12.12 9.90
CA GLY A 52 1.71 -12.09 11.38
C GLY A 52 1.23 -10.74 11.94
N GLY A 53 0.76 -9.86 11.05
CA GLY A 53 0.55 -8.44 11.29
C GLY A 53 0.90 -7.68 10.01
N GLY A 54 0.24 -6.55 9.75
CA GLY A 54 0.53 -5.72 8.58
C GLY A 54 0.07 -4.29 8.82
N PRO A 55 0.33 -3.37 7.88
CA PRO A 55 -0.02 -1.97 8.06
C PRO A 55 -1.51 -1.84 8.37
N ALA A 56 -1.83 -1.22 9.52
CA ALA A 56 -3.19 -0.87 9.81
C ALA A 56 -3.66 0.16 8.76
N PRO A 57 -4.84 -0.02 8.14
CA PRO A 57 -5.38 0.94 7.19
C PRO A 57 -5.41 2.35 7.79
N GLY A 58 -4.78 3.32 7.13
CA GLY A 58 -4.88 4.71 7.52
C GLY A 58 -6.25 5.33 7.18
N ASP A 59 -6.61 6.38 7.91
CA ASP A 59 -7.74 7.23 7.55
C ASP A 59 -7.33 8.21 6.44
N LEU A 60 -7.49 7.79 5.20
CA LEU A 60 -7.16 8.61 4.03
C LEU A 60 -7.97 9.90 3.94
N ASP A 61 -9.20 9.93 4.47
CA ASP A 61 -10.03 11.13 4.44
C ASP A 61 -9.50 12.18 5.44
N ALA A 62 -9.10 11.74 6.64
CA ALA A 62 -8.41 12.60 7.61
C ALA A 62 -7.05 13.11 7.09
N VAL A 63 -6.31 12.29 6.33
CA VAL A 63 -5.07 12.74 5.67
C VAL A 63 -5.36 13.83 4.63
N VAL A 64 -6.41 13.67 3.82
CA VAL A 64 -6.84 14.69 2.85
C VAL A 64 -7.22 16.00 3.55
N GLU A 65 -8.00 15.92 4.62
CA GLU A 65 -8.44 17.08 5.41
C GLU A 65 -7.25 17.81 6.06
N SER A 66 -6.38 17.07 6.77
CA SER A 66 -5.20 17.65 7.43
C SER A 66 -4.20 18.27 6.45
N ALA A 67 -4.16 17.78 5.20
CA ALA A 67 -3.35 18.33 4.13
C ALA A 67 -3.97 19.57 3.45
N GLY A 68 -5.20 19.97 3.82
CA GLY A 68 -5.91 21.09 3.18
C GLY A 68 -6.25 20.86 1.72
N LEU A 69 -6.37 19.59 1.32
CA LEU A 69 -6.71 19.19 -0.05
C LEU A 69 -8.23 19.20 -0.24
N ARG A 70 -8.69 19.52 -1.44
CA ARG A 70 -10.11 19.46 -1.79
C ARG A 70 -10.48 18.03 -2.23
N PRO A 71 -11.38 17.31 -1.54
CA PRO A 71 -11.82 15.98 -1.98
C PRO A 71 -12.43 16.01 -3.40
N ASP A 72 -12.18 14.97 -4.18
CA ASP A 72 -12.63 14.83 -5.58
C ASP A 72 -13.17 13.42 -5.90
N GLY A 73 -12.91 12.42 -5.07
CA GLY A 73 -13.48 11.08 -5.21
C GLY A 73 -12.79 10.05 -4.31
N SER A 74 -13.34 8.85 -4.23
CA SER A 74 -12.69 7.71 -3.55
C SER A 74 -13.18 6.39 -4.12
N GLY A 75 -12.47 5.30 -3.82
CA GLY A 75 -12.87 3.97 -4.26
C GLY A 75 -12.07 2.86 -3.58
N ARG A 76 -12.30 1.64 -4.07
CA ARG A 76 -11.57 0.45 -3.65
C ARG A 76 -11.14 -0.35 -4.89
N VAL A 77 -9.98 -0.97 -4.82
CA VAL A 77 -9.44 -1.81 -5.89
C VAL A 77 -9.17 -3.20 -5.32
N PHE A 78 -9.71 -4.22 -5.98
CA PHE A 78 -9.30 -5.60 -5.71
C PHE A 78 -7.91 -5.82 -6.33
N CYS A 79 -6.91 -6.02 -5.50
CA CYS A 79 -5.49 -6.11 -5.88
C CYS A 79 -4.88 -7.41 -5.33
N PRO A 80 -5.27 -8.57 -5.88
CA PRO A 80 -4.74 -9.85 -5.45
C PRO A 80 -3.26 -9.98 -5.82
N PHE A 81 -2.45 -10.57 -4.94
CA PHE A 81 -1.08 -10.95 -5.27
C PHE A 81 -1.06 -12.40 -5.74
N GLY A 82 -0.63 -12.61 -6.98
CA GLY A 82 -0.50 -13.93 -7.57
C GLY A 82 0.97 -14.27 -7.78
N TYR A 83 1.36 -15.49 -7.40
CA TYR A 83 2.71 -16.00 -7.56
C TYR A 83 2.69 -17.36 -8.25
N ALA A 84 3.76 -17.66 -8.99
CA ALA A 84 3.90 -18.91 -9.71
C ALA A 84 3.98 -20.13 -8.78
N ASP A 85 4.60 -19.94 -7.61
CA ASP A 85 4.84 -20.96 -6.58
C ASP A 85 5.07 -20.33 -5.20
N VAL A 86 5.15 -21.16 -4.16
CA VAL A 86 5.41 -20.74 -2.77
C VAL A 86 6.74 -20.01 -2.65
N ASP A 87 7.81 -20.50 -3.28
CA ASP A 87 9.12 -19.86 -3.21
C ASP A 87 9.09 -18.42 -3.77
N SER A 88 8.36 -18.21 -4.86
CA SER A 88 8.14 -16.89 -5.45
C SER A 88 7.30 -16.00 -4.55
N ALA A 89 6.28 -16.57 -3.88
CA ALA A 89 5.47 -15.84 -2.90
C ALA A 89 6.31 -15.39 -1.70
N VAL A 90 7.15 -16.26 -1.14
CA VAL A 90 8.07 -15.92 -0.04
C VAL A 90 8.99 -14.77 -0.43
N ARG A 91 9.68 -14.87 -1.58
CA ARG A 91 10.53 -13.78 -2.08
C ARG A 91 9.76 -12.48 -2.28
N GLY A 92 8.56 -12.56 -2.84
CA GLY A 92 7.69 -11.40 -3.07
C GLY A 92 7.30 -10.71 -1.78
N LEU A 93 6.86 -11.48 -0.78
CA LEU A 93 6.45 -10.98 0.53
C LEU A 93 7.62 -10.37 1.30
N LEU A 94 8.79 -11.01 1.33
CA LEU A 94 9.98 -10.43 1.95
C LEU A 94 10.41 -9.12 1.28
N SER A 95 10.27 -9.03 -0.05
CA SER A 95 10.62 -7.82 -0.82
C SER A 95 9.70 -6.63 -0.53
N THR A 96 8.52 -6.84 0.07
CA THR A 96 7.65 -5.74 0.48
C THR A 96 8.23 -4.91 1.63
N GLY A 97 9.16 -5.49 2.42
CA GLY A 97 9.66 -4.88 3.65
C GLY A 97 8.62 -4.83 4.78
N LEU A 98 7.49 -5.52 4.65
CA LEU A 98 6.41 -5.54 5.65
C LEU A 98 6.50 -6.71 6.64
N TYR A 99 7.36 -7.69 6.38
CA TYR A 99 7.59 -8.80 7.30
C TYR A 99 8.39 -8.28 8.51
N ASP A 100 7.83 -8.41 9.71
CA ASP A 100 8.39 -7.92 10.98
C ASP A 100 8.72 -9.05 11.97
N GLY A 101 8.69 -10.30 11.50
CA GLY A 101 9.01 -11.49 12.30
C GLY A 101 10.51 -11.64 12.60
N THR A 102 11.05 -12.82 12.36
CA THR A 102 12.47 -13.09 12.67
C THR A 102 13.42 -12.39 11.70
N SER A 103 14.61 -12.00 12.16
CA SER A 103 15.71 -11.51 11.31
C SER A 103 16.57 -12.64 10.74
N ASP A 104 16.38 -13.88 11.18
CA ASP A 104 16.99 -15.07 10.58
C ASP A 104 16.27 -15.39 9.26
N ALA A 105 16.99 -15.26 8.15
CA ALA A 105 16.44 -15.45 6.82
C ALA A 105 15.87 -16.85 6.59
N ALA A 106 16.54 -17.91 7.05
CA ALA A 106 16.07 -19.28 6.83
C ALA A 106 14.81 -19.58 7.66
N LEU A 107 14.74 -19.04 8.88
CA LEU A 107 13.53 -19.15 9.68
C LEU A 107 12.39 -18.30 9.10
N ALA A 108 12.66 -17.09 8.61
CA ALA A 108 11.65 -16.24 7.95
C ALA A 108 11.05 -16.91 6.72
N GLU A 109 11.89 -17.48 5.85
CA GLU A 109 11.45 -18.22 4.66
C GLU A 109 10.54 -19.39 5.03
N LYS A 110 10.93 -20.15 6.06
CA LYS A 110 10.14 -21.29 6.54
C LYS A 110 8.79 -20.87 7.14
N GLU A 111 8.77 -19.85 7.98
CA GLU A 111 7.55 -19.33 8.59
C GLU A 111 6.56 -18.83 7.54
N LEU A 112 7.05 -18.10 6.54
CA LEU A 112 6.23 -17.60 5.44
C LEU A 112 5.73 -18.74 4.55
N ALA A 113 6.57 -19.71 4.21
CA ALA A 113 6.15 -20.87 3.43
C ALA A 113 5.01 -21.63 4.13
N GLU A 114 5.13 -21.86 5.45
CA GLU A 114 4.09 -22.51 6.24
C GLU A 114 2.79 -21.68 6.27
N ALA A 115 2.90 -20.35 6.45
CA ALA A 115 1.74 -19.46 6.45
C ALA A 115 1.03 -19.38 5.08
N LEU A 116 1.71 -19.74 3.99
CA LEU A 116 1.18 -19.71 2.63
C LEU A 116 0.40 -20.96 2.24
N HIS A 117 0.54 -22.08 2.96
CA HIS A 117 -0.15 -23.34 2.65
C HIS A 117 -1.67 -23.20 2.40
N PRO A 118 -2.44 -22.39 3.15
CA PRO A 118 -3.88 -22.22 2.89
C PRO A 118 -4.22 -21.50 1.57
N PHE A 119 -3.24 -20.85 0.95
CA PHE A 119 -3.39 -20.01 -0.23
C PHE A 119 -2.74 -20.58 -1.49
N GLU A 120 -2.08 -21.73 -1.36
CA GLU A 120 -1.59 -22.53 -2.48
C GLU A 120 -2.77 -23.24 -3.16
N ARG A 121 -2.80 -23.15 -4.48
CA ARG A 121 -3.80 -23.80 -5.33
C ARG A 121 -3.30 -25.18 -5.78
N PRO A 122 -4.18 -26.08 -6.25
CA PRO A 122 -3.78 -27.41 -6.71
C PRO A 122 -2.76 -27.43 -7.85
N ASP A 123 -2.62 -26.32 -8.60
CA ASP A 123 -1.64 -26.16 -9.68
C ASP A 123 -0.28 -25.61 -9.19
N GLY A 124 -0.10 -25.47 -7.87
CA GLY A 124 1.11 -24.94 -7.24
C GLY A 124 1.16 -23.41 -7.17
N THR A 125 0.22 -22.69 -7.81
CA THR A 125 0.21 -21.23 -7.75
C THR A 125 -0.29 -20.73 -6.41
N VAL A 126 0.22 -19.58 -5.95
CA VAL A 126 -0.24 -18.94 -4.72
C VAL A 126 -1.10 -17.73 -5.07
N TRP A 127 -2.26 -17.61 -4.42
CA TRP A 127 -3.19 -16.51 -4.64
C TRP A 127 -3.60 -15.86 -3.32
N LEU A 128 -3.22 -14.59 -3.17
CA LEU A 128 -3.47 -13.79 -1.98
C LEU A 128 -4.44 -12.64 -2.31
N PRO A 129 -5.76 -12.80 -2.10
CA PRO A 129 -6.72 -11.72 -2.21
C PRO A 129 -6.37 -10.54 -1.31
N ASN A 130 -6.27 -9.33 -1.88
CA ASN A 130 -6.19 -8.08 -1.12
C ASN A 130 -7.11 -7.02 -1.73
N ILE A 131 -7.52 -6.06 -0.92
CA ILE A 131 -8.29 -4.89 -1.36
C ILE A 131 -7.59 -3.64 -0.85
N PHE A 132 -7.42 -2.64 -1.71
CA PHE A 132 -6.85 -1.33 -1.34
C PHE A 132 -7.92 -0.25 -1.43
N ARG A 133 -7.84 0.74 -0.55
CA ARG A 133 -8.66 1.96 -0.62
C ARG A 133 -7.83 3.04 -1.29
N TYR A 134 -8.48 3.90 -2.08
CA TYR A 134 -7.87 5.13 -2.55
C TYR A 134 -8.83 6.32 -2.40
N VAL A 135 -8.26 7.51 -2.28
CA VAL A 135 -8.93 8.80 -2.37
C VAL A 135 -8.26 9.66 -3.44
N ILE A 136 -9.05 10.46 -4.12
CA ILE A 136 -8.61 11.47 -5.08
C ILE A 136 -8.97 12.82 -4.49
N ALA A 137 -7.99 13.71 -4.44
CA ALA A 137 -8.15 15.08 -3.99
C ALA A 137 -7.42 16.05 -4.93
N ARG A 138 -7.63 17.35 -4.74
CA ARG A 138 -7.03 18.42 -5.54
C ARG A 138 -6.30 19.41 -4.66
N VAL A 139 -5.16 19.89 -5.16
CA VAL A 139 -4.45 21.01 -4.54
C VAL A 139 -5.26 22.30 -4.75
N ALA A 140 -5.51 23.05 -3.68
CA ALA A 140 -6.18 24.36 -3.71
C ALA A 140 -5.30 25.50 -4.28
#